data_AF-A0A1N6KBZ7-F1
#
_entry.id   AF-A0A1N6KBZ7-F1
#
_cell.length_a   1.000
_cell.length_b   1.000
_cell.length_c   1.000
_cell.angle_alpha   90.00
_cell.angle_beta   90.00
_cell.angle_gamma   90.00
#
_symmetry.space_group_name_H-M   'P 1'
#
loop_
_entity.id
_entity.type
_entity.pdbx_description
1 polymer ?
#
loop_
_entity_poly.entity_id
_entity_poly.type
_entity_poly.pdbx_seq_one_letter_code
_entity_poly.pdbx_strand_id
1 'polypeptide(L)'
;MSQHHGKVWWTELMTRDVPGALKYYRAICGWHFEPFPMGGAAYHVGSRGDQPVVGVMDLNDLPGTEDLPPHWFSYFAVKDVDRAVEETLARGGEAIRAPFDIPHIGRIAILRDPTGAAMGLMTPA
;
A
#
# COMPACT_ATOMS: atom_id res chain seq x y z
N MET A 1 -12.92 3.32 20.03
CA MET A 1 -11.82 3.28 19.04
C MET A 1 -12.45 2.93 17.69
N SER A 2 -11.99 3.46 16.54
CA SER A 2 -12.52 2.95 15.27
C SER A 2 -12.22 1.45 15.22
N GLN A 3 -13.14 0.63 14.69
CA GLN A 3 -12.94 -0.83 14.70
C GLN A 3 -11.72 -1.28 13.86
N HIS A 4 -11.08 -0.37 13.14
CA HIS A 4 -10.00 -0.67 12.20
C HIS A 4 -8.61 -0.29 12.72
N HIS A 5 -8.51 0.59 13.72
CA HIS A 5 -7.22 1.04 14.25
C HIS A 5 -6.33 -0.14 14.67
N GLY A 6 -5.09 -0.18 14.16
CA GLY A 6 -4.10 -1.22 14.43
C GLY A 6 -4.25 -2.50 13.61
N LYS A 7 -5.23 -2.59 12.70
CA LYS A 7 -5.37 -3.74 11.80
C LYS A 7 -4.53 -3.57 10.54
N VAL A 8 -4.04 -4.68 9.98
CA VAL A 8 -3.66 -4.73 8.57
C VAL A 8 -4.91 -4.40 7.76
N TRP A 9 -4.88 -3.27 7.08
CA TRP A 9 -6.01 -2.72 6.35
C TRP A 9 -5.96 -3.10 4.88
N TRP A 10 -4.78 -2.99 4.29
CA TRP A 10 -4.57 -3.26 2.89
C TRP A 10 -3.17 -3.82 2.66
N THR A 11 -3.02 -4.62 1.60
CA THR A 11 -1.70 -5.06 1.15
C THR A 11 -1.64 -5.04 -0.35
N GLU A 12 -0.46 -4.71 -0.87
CA GLU A 12 -0.20 -4.67 -2.30
C GLU A 12 1.14 -5.31 -2.63
N LEU A 13 1.20 -5.92 -3.80
CA LEU A 13 2.44 -6.35 -4.40
C LEU A 13 3.06 -5.18 -5.13
N MET A 14 4.31 -4.87 -4.85
CA MET A 14 5.10 -3.94 -5.63
C MET A 14 6.04 -4.75 -6.54
N THR A 15 5.94 -4.57 -7.85
CA THR A 15 6.73 -5.35 -8.83
C THR A 15 6.91 -4.58 -10.14
N ARG A 16 7.96 -4.92 -10.90
CA ARG A 16 8.16 -4.43 -12.28
C ARG A 16 7.54 -5.34 -13.34
N ASP A 17 7.27 -6.60 -13.00
CA ASP A 17 6.57 -7.54 -13.87
C ASP A 17 5.11 -7.67 -13.43
N VAL A 18 4.35 -6.58 -13.62
CA VAL A 18 2.91 -6.58 -13.33
C VAL A 18 2.20 -7.66 -14.14
N PRO A 19 2.36 -7.79 -15.48
CA PRO A 19 1.66 -8.80 -16.26
C PRO A 19 1.93 -10.24 -15.78
N GLY A 20 3.19 -10.57 -15.47
CA GLY A 20 3.57 -11.87 -14.92
C GLY A 20 2.96 -12.12 -13.55
N ALA A 21 2.98 -11.13 -12.66
CA ALA A 21 2.34 -11.22 -11.34
C ALA A 21 0.83 -11.44 -11.44
N LEU A 22 0.12 -10.66 -12.28
CA LEU A 22 -1.32 -10.83 -12.48
C LEU A 22 -1.64 -12.24 -12.98
N LYS A 23 -0.89 -12.74 -13.98
CA LYS A 23 -1.07 -14.10 -14.51
C LYS A 23 -0.86 -15.16 -13.43
N TYR A 24 0.21 -15.04 -12.64
CA TYR A 24 0.54 -15.97 -11.58
C TYR A 24 -0.54 -16.01 -10.48
N TYR A 25 -0.92 -14.86 -9.93
CA TYR A 25 -1.89 -14.80 -8.84
C TYR A 25 -3.34 -15.08 -9.30
N ARG A 26 -3.69 -14.83 -10.57
CA ARG A 26 -4.92 -15.36 -11.18
C ARG A 26 -4.94 -16.89 -11.10
N ALA A 27 -3.83 -17.56 -11.42
CA ALA A 27 -3.76 -19.02 -11.44
C ALA A 27 -3.79 -19.65 -10.03
N ILE A 28 -3.03 -19.11 -9.07
CA ILE A 28 -2.87 -19.75 -7.75
C ILE A 28 -3.88 -19.29 -6.71
N CYS A 29 -4.35 -18.03 -6.77
CA CYS A 29 -5.30 -17.48 -5.80
C CYS A 29 -6.72 -17.35 -6.38
N GLY A 30 -6.86 -17.43 -7.72
CA GLY A 30 -8.14 -17.21 -8.38
C GLY A 30 -8.67 -15.80 -8.17
N TRP A 31 -7.77 -14.80 -8.09
CA TRP A 31 -8.13 -13.39 -8.02
C TRP A 31 -8.46 -12.86 -9.41
N HIS A 32 -9.43 -11.97 -9.50
CA HIS A 32 -9.70 -11.17 -10.70
C HIS A 32 -9.10 -9.79 -10.52
N PHE A 33 -8.32 -9.32 -11.50
CA PHE A 33 -7.68 -8.01 -11.43
C PHE A 33 -8.28 -7.03 -12.42
N GLU A 34 -8.48 -5.80 -11.95
CA GLU A 34 -8.93 -4.67 -12.76
C GLU A 34 -8.00 -3.47 -12.54
N PRO A 35 -7.70 -2.68 -13.59
CA PRO A 35 -6.99 -1.43 -13.42
C PRO A 35 -7.79 -0.48 -12.52
N PHE A 36 -7.09 0.18 -11.60
CA PHE A 36 -7.66 1.18 -10.72
C PHE A 36 -6.92 2.50 -10.90
N PRO A 37 -7.62 3.60 -11.22
CA PRO A 37 -6.98 4.87 -11.54
C PRO A 37 -6.37 5.51 -10.28
N MET A 38 -5.06 5.37 -10.13
CA MET A 38 -4.23 6.15 -9.20
C MET A 38 -3.51 7.22 -10.02
N GLY A 39 -3.73 8.49 -9.71
CA GLY A 39 -3.18 9.62 -10.47
C GLY A 39 -1.65 9.73 -10.41
N GLY A 40 -0.95 8.89 -11.18
CA GLY A 40 0.51 8.91 -11.31
C GLY A 40 1.19 7.56 -11.51
N ALA A 41 0.53 6.44 -11.20
CA ALA A 41 1.12 5.09 -11.36
C ALA A 41 0.07 4.06 -11.76
N ALA A 42 0.48 3.08 -12.58
CA ALA A 42 -0.34 1.94 -12.93
C ALA A 42 -0.60 1.09 -11.68
N TYR A 43 -1.87 0.97 -11.32
CA TYR A 43 -2.32 0.23 -10.15
C TYR A 43 -3.46 -0.71 -10.53
N HIS A 44 -3.43 -1.93 -10.02
CA HIS A 44 -4.49 -2.92 -10.21
C HIS A 44 -5.03 -3.36 -8.87
N VAL A 45 -6.34 -3.54 -8.79
CA VAL A 45 -7.00 -4.14 -7.63
C VAL A 45 -7.34 -5.58 -7.99
N GLY A 46 -6.88 -6.51 -7.16
CA GLY A 46 -7.28 -7.90 -7.21
C GLY A 46 -8.43 -8.17 -6.24
N SER A 47 -9.43 -8.90 -6.72
CA SER A 47 -10.66 -9.22 -6.02
C SER A 47 -10.94 -10.71 -5.99
N ARG A 48 -11.62 -11.18 -4.93
CA ARG A 48 -12.18 -12.52 -4.84
C ARG A 48 -13.71 -12.39 -4.76
N GLY A 49 -14.39 -12.73 -5.85
CA GLY A 49 -15.78 -12.31 -6.03
C GLY A 49 -15.84 -10.77 -6.05
N ASP A 50 -16.82 -10.21 -5.33
CA ASP A 50 -17.02 -8.76 -5.26
C ASP A 50 -16.16 -8.07 -4.20
N GLN A 51 -15.30 -8.81 -3.49
CA GLN A 51 -14.46 -8.28 -2.43
C GLN A 51 -13.06 -7.94 -2.95
N PRO A 52 -12.63 -6.66 -2.89
CA PRO A 52 -11.23 -6.29 -3.08
C PRO A 52 -10.36 -6.89 -1.98
N VAL A 53 -9.25 -7.51 -2.35
CA VAL A 53 -8.36 -8.21 -1.41
C VAL A 53 -6.91 -7.77 -1.50
N VAL A 54 -6.49 -7.18 -2.61
CA VAL A 54 -5.08 -6.89 -2.85
C VAL A 54 -4.85 -5.77 -3.87
N GLY A 55 -3.74 -5.06 -3.73
CA GLY A 55 -3.20 -4.18 -4.77
C GLY A 55 -2.06 -4.80 -5.56
N VAL A 56 -1.83 -4.31 -6.78
CA VAL A 56 -0.57 -4.52 -7.51
C VAL A 56 -0.14 -3.19 -8.09
N MET A 57 1.03 -2.72 -7.69
CA MET A 57 1.61 -1.45 -8.13
C MET A 57 2.85 -1.70 -8.98
N ASP A 58 2.97 -0.95 -10.08
CA ASP A 58 4.16 -0.98 -10.92
C ASP A 58 5.29 -0.15 -10.31
N LEU A 59 6.40 -0.81 -9.96
CA LEU A 59 7.60 -0.12 -9.46
C LEU A 59 8.28 0.72 -10.55
N ASN A 60 8.04 0.47 -11.83
CA ASN A 60 8.60 1.28 -12.91
C ASN A 60 8.06 2.73 -12.92
N ASP A 61 6.88 2.94 -12.32
CA ASP A 61 6.24 4.26 -12.23
C ASP A 61 6.66 5.04 -10.98
N LEU A 62 7.52 4.47 -10.13
CA LEU A 62 7.98 5.07 -8.87
C LEU A 62 9.48 5.40 -8.94
N PRO A 63 9.85 6.67 -9.18
CA PRO A 63 11.26 7.09 -9.16
C PRO A 63 11.93 6.80 -7.81
N GLY A 64 13.21 6.42 -7.83
CA GLY A 64 13.99 6.15 -6.62
C GLY A 64 13.75 4.76 -6.03
N THR A 65 13.06 3.88 -6.77
CA THR A 65 12.81 2.49 -6.36
C THR A 65 13.58 1.47 -7.20
N GLU A 66 14.50 1.90 -8.07
CA GLU A 66 15.18 1.10 -9.11
C GLU A 66 15.82 -0.17 -8.54
N ASP A 67 16.44 -0.07 -7.36
CA ASP A 67 17.13 -1.18 -6.70
C ASP A 67 16.21 -2.01 -5.78
N LEU A 68 14.93 -1.64 -5.62
CA LEU A 68 13.99 -2.39 -4.79
C LEU A 68 13.59 -3.70 -5.50
N PRO A 69 13.77 -4.86 -4.84
CA PRO A 69 13.23 -6.12 -5.33
C PRO A 69 11.70 -6.15 -5.20
N PRO A 70 11.01 -7.03 -5.95
CA PRO A 70 9.57 -7.20 -5.78
C PRO A 70 9.25 -7.67 -4.36
N HIS A 71 8.24 -7.07 -3.74
CA HIS A 71 7.89 -7.35 -2.35
C HIS A 71 6.40 -7.08 -2.08
N TRP A 72 5.92 -7.70 -1.00
CA TRP A 72 4.62 -7.38 -0.43
C TRP A 72 4.75 -6.19 0.52
N PHE A 73 3.86 -5.22 0.36
CA PHE A 73 3.80 -4.01 1.16
C PHE A 73 2.44 -3.93 1.85
N SER A 74 2.39 -3.50 3.11
CA SER A 74 1.17 -3.51 3.92
C SER A 74 0.88 -2.15 4.53
N TYR A 75 -0.40 -1.82 4.59
CA TYR A 75 -0.93 -0.63 5.23
C TYR A 75 -1.63 -1.01 6.53
N PHE A 76 -1.30 -0.31 7.61
CA PHE A 76 -2.00 -0.41 8.88
C PHE A 76 -3.01 0.72 9.03
N ALA A 77 -4.25 0.39 9.40
CA ALA A 77 -5.25 1.40 9.65
C ALA A 77 -4.94 2.16 10.95
N VAL A 78 -4.95 3.48 10.89
CA VAL A 78 -4.84 4.39 12.03
C VAL A 78 -6.04 5.33 12.03
N LYS A 79 -6.27 5.99 13.18
CA LYS A 79 -7.40 6.92 13.30
C LYS A 79 -7.10 8.23 12.57
N ASP A 80 -5.84 8.64 12.60
CA ASP A 80 -5.34 9.91 12.12
C ASP A 80 -3.92 9.66 11.64
N VAL A 81 -3.72 9.71 10.32
CA VAL A 81 -2.42 9.45 9.69
C VAL A 81 -1.42 10.53 10.08
N ASP A 82 -1.81 11.81 10.07
CA ASP A 82 -0.89 12.91 10.35
C ASP A 82 -0.33 12.79 11.78
N ARG A 83 -1.20 12.55 12.76
CA ARG A 83 -0.79 12.28 14.14
C ARG A 83 0.09 11.03 14.25
N ALA A 84 -0.24 9.96 13.54
CA ALA A 84 0.53 8.72 13.61
C ALA A 84 1.93 8.87 12.97
N VAL A 85 2.07 9.72 11.94
CA VAL A 85 3.38 10.10 11.38
C VAL A 85 4.20 10.85 12.42
N GLU A 86 3.63 11.85 13.11
CA GLU A 86 4.32 12.58 14.19
C GLU A 86 4.82 11.62 15.29
N GLU A 87 3.96 10.70 15.73
CA GLU A 87 4.32 9.70 16.74
C GLU A 87 5.41 8.74 16.24
N THR A 88 5.44 8.41 14.94
CA THR A 88 6.49 7.57 14.33
C THR A 88 7.84 8.29 14.36
N LEU A 89 7.88 9.55 13.92
CA LEU A 89 9.10 10.37 13.90
C LEU A 89 9.66 10.57 15.32
N ALA A 90 8.78 10.84 16.29
CA ALA A 90 9.17 11.01 17.70
C ALA A 90 9.76 9.73 18.34
N ARG A 91 9.52 8.56 17.73
CA ARG A 91 9.96 7.24 18.23
C ARG A 91 11.11 6.64 17.41
N GLY A 92 11.75 7.45 16.56
CA GLY A 92 12.93 7.05 15.79
C GLY A 92 12.62 6.36 14.46
N GLY A 93 11.37 6.42 14.00
CA GLY A 93 11.02 6.07 12.62
C GLY A 93 11.26 7.23 11.66
N GLU A 94 11.04 6.97 10.37
CA GLU A 94 11.28 7.92 9.27
C GLU A 94 10.05 8.00 8.37
N ALA A 95 9.74 9.20 7.86
CA ALA A 95 8.75 9.38 6.81
C ALA A 95 9.42 9.26 5.42
N ILE A 96 9.16 8.16 4.71
CA ILE A 96 9.61 7.97 3.32
C ILE A 96 8.77 8.86 2.39
N ARG A 97 7.46 8.91 2.62
CA ARG A 97 6.53 9.77 1.90
C ARG A 97 5.55 10.40 2.89
N ALA A 98 5.51 11.73 2.90
CA ALA A 98 4.62 12.51 3.74
C ALA A 98 3.13 12.16 3.47
N PRO A 99 2.23 12.36 4.44
CA PRO A 99 0.81 12.13 4.28
C PRO A 99 0.19 12.79 3.04
N PHE A 100 -0.60 12.04 2.29
CA PHE A 100 -1.37 12.53 1.14
C PHE A 100 -2.71 11.80 1.00
N ASP A 101 -3.65 12.45 0.33
CA ASP A 101 -4.99 11.90 0.13
C ASP A 101 -5.06 11.07 -1.15
N ILE A 102 -5.79 9.95 -1.07
CA ILE A 102 -6.28 9.21 -2.22
C ILE A 102 -7.79 9.46 -2.29
N PRO A 103 -8.28 10.17 -3.34
CA PRO A 103 -9.69 10.51 -3.46
C PRO A 103 -10.60 9.30 -3.26
N HIS A 104 -11.60 9.44 -2.38
CA HIS A 104 -12.59 8.42 -2.01
C HIS A 104 -12.07 7.17 -1.29
N ILE A 105 -10.76 7.02 -1.09
CA ILE A 105 -10.16 5.85 -0.43
C ILE A 105 -9.71 6.19 1.00
N GLY A 106 -9.08 7.34 1.19
CA GLY A 106 -8.62 7.80 2.49
C GLY A 106 -7.33 8.61 2.40
N ARG A 107 -6.63 8.71 3.53
CA ARG A 107 -5.35 9.40 3.65
C ARG A 107 -4.26 8.41 4.01
N ILE A 108 -3.12 8.46 3.35
CA ILE A 108 -2.02 7.52 3.57
C ILE A 108 -0.66 8.20 3.74
N ALA A 109 0.27 7.50 4.39
CA ALA A 109 1.68 7.85 4.47
C ALA A 109 2.54 6.59 4.35
N ILE A 110 3.76 6.72 3.80
CA ILE A 110 4.74 5.63 3.70
C ILE A 110 5.85 5.94 4.68
N LEU A 111 6.09 5.05 5.64
CA LEU A 111 7.08 5.25 6.70
C LEU A 111 8.03 4.06 6.78
N ARG A 112 9.12 4.26 7.51
CA ARG A 112 10.04 3.22 7.96
C ARG A 112 10.07 3.21 9.48
N ASP A 113 9.91 2.03 10.07
CA ASP A 113 10.02 1.89 11.52
C ASP A 113 11.49 1.94 12.00
N PRO A 114 11.76 2.03 13.31
CA PRO A 114 13.13 2.08 13.84
C PRO A 114 13.99 0.84 13.54
N THR A 115 13.37 -0.27 13.11
CA THR A 115 14.09 -1.50 12.71
C THR A 115 14.46 -1.51 11.23
N GLY A 116 13.96 -0.54 10.46
CA GLY A 116 14.19 -0.41 9.03
C GLY A 116 13.06 -0.97 8.15
N ALA A 117 11.98 -1.48 8.75
CA ALA A 117 10.87 -2.06 7.99
C ALA A 117 9.99 -0.95 7.40
N ALA A 118 9.80 -0.99 6.07
CA ALA A 118 8.90 -0.07 5.39
C ALA A 118 7.44 -0.53 5.52
N MET A 119 6.53 0.40 5.77
CA MET A 119 5.10 0.13 5.86
C MET A 119 4.27 1.36 5.44
N GLY A 120 2.97 1.15 5.25
CA GLY A 120 2.00 2.21 5.03
C GLY A 120 1.13 2.44 6.28
N LEU A 121 0.80 3.70 6.57
CA LEU A 121 -0.30 4.03 7.48
C LEU A 121 -1.46 4.57 6.66
N MET A 122 -2.68 4.26 7.08
CA MET A 122 -3.88 4.72 6.39
C MET A 122 -4.97 5.13 7.37
N THR A 123 -5.59 6.29 7.16
CA THR A 123 -6.91 6.60 7.71
C THR A 123 -7.92 6.34 6.59
N PRO A 124 -8.71 5.25 6.66
CA PRO A 124 -9.75 4.98 5.67
C PRO A 124 -10.83 6.07 5.69
N ALA A 125 -11.38 6.37 4.51
CA ALA A 125 -12.51 7.30 4.35
C ALA A 125 -13.82 6.76 4.93
#